data_AF-A0A7V9MFB8-F1
#
_entry.id   AF-A0A7V9MFB8-F1
#
_cell.length_a   1.000
_cell.length_b   1.000
_cell.length_c   1.000
_cell.angle_alpha   90.00
_cell.angle_beta   90.00
_cell.angle_gamma   90.00
#
_symmetry.space_group_name_H-M   'P 1'
#
loop_
_entity.id
_entity.type
_entity.pdbx_description
1 polymer ?
#
loop_
_entity_poly.entity_id
_entity_poly.type
_entity_poly.pdbx_seq_one_letter_code
_entity_poly.pdbx_strand_id
1 'polypeptide(L)'
;MPEVHLLRVFTAADGGAGNPLAVFLDGADVPSDDRQRVAADLGLSETVFVDDVPLGHLRIFTPATELAFAGHPLVGTAWLLARERAAVPTLRPPAGAVPVRVEDGRAYAIGRPGWAPDFAHVELASPAAVDELTGPPGGHDLVGAWAWEDRERGLVRARVFPPRLGIEEDEATGAHAVRLCALLGRAVTIRQGAGSVIEARPVGDGRIEIGGRVGGLETRPYTAPAPKSPRATERKEIEASAPLRASDAERERAIELLRGAAGEGRLSLEELSDRIEAAAGATTRAQLEVVTGDLPAATTGGEIVAATRNSAVFGDLRRSGGWMVPARSRWDTVFGDVVLDLREAQVSEEEVEIEAGTVFGDVELLVPEGIAVEIRTRTVFGDIRHDAGEVARPGSPRVVLTGWTVFGDVGVRTRRLRERLVERLSRAGGRRELPK
;
A
#
# COMPACT_ATOMS: atom_id res chain seq x y z
N MET A 1 1.57 -32.35 8.20
CA MET A 1 1.72 -31.08 8.94
C MET A 1 2.53 -30.18 8.05
N PRO A 2 2.13 -28.92 7.85
CA PRO A 2 2.87 -28.01 7.01
C PRO A 2 4.28 -27.80 7.60
N GLU A 3 5.28 -27.73 6.74
CA GLU A 3 6.66 -27.39 7.11
C GLU A 3 6.87 -25.90 6.93
N VAL A 4 7.47 -25.25 7.94
CA VAL A 4 7.92 -23.86 7.84
C VAL A 4 9.42 -23.84 7.61
N HIS A 5 9.85 -23.06 6.63
CA HIS A 5 11.24 -22.75 6.36
C HIS A 5 11.53 -21.35 6.90
N LEU A 6 12.43 -21.28 7.88
CA LEU A 6 12.93 -20.02 8.44
C LEU A 6 14.27 -19.71 7.78
N LEU A 7 14.42 -18.50 7.27
CA LEU A 7 15.65 -18.06 6.61
C LEU A 7 15.90 -16.57 6.86
N ARG A 8 17.09 -16.10 6.49
CA ARG A 8 17.44 -14.68 6.50
C ARG A 8 17.84 -14.23 5.10
N VAL A 9 17.29 -13.11 4.67
CA VAL A 9 17.53 -12.51 3.35
C VAL A 9 18.49 -11.33 3.49
N PHE A 10 19.38 -11.16 2.52
CA PHE A 10 20.43 -10.14 2.50
C PHE A 10 21.51 -10.34 3.58
N THR A 11 21.87 -11.60 3.85
CA THR A 11 22.89 -11.91 4.86
C THR A 11 24.26 -11.36 4.47
N ALA A 12 25.09 -11.11 5.48
CA ALA A 12 26.51 -10.87 5.32
C ALA A 12 27.24 -12.09 4.72
N ALA A 13 28.50 -11.91 4.33
CA ALA A 13 29.30 -12.96 3.71
C ALA A 13 29.60 -14.15 4.65
N ASP A 14 29.62 -13.91 5.96
CA ASP A 14 29.78 -14.92 7.01
C ASP A 14 28.45 -15.63 7.37
N GLY A 15 27.33 -15.24 6.74
CA GLY A 15 25.99 -15.75 7.03
C GLY A 15 25.28 -15.06 8.19
N GLY A 16 25.90 -14.07 8.82
CA GLY A 16 25.27 -13.23 9.83
C GLY A 16 24.30 -12.19 9.26
N ALA A 17 23.63 -11.46 10.14
CA ALA A 17 22.66 -10.41 9.80
C ALA A 17 21.51 -10.91 8.89
N GLY A 18 20.84 -10.00 8.19
CA GLY A 18 19.75 -10.29 7.26
C GLY A 18 18.35 -10.22 7.90
N ASN A 19 17.37 -9.91 7.05
CA ASN A 19 15.96 -9.79 7.43
C ASN A 19 15.33 -11.19 7.52
N PRO A 20 14.75 -11.58 8.68
CA PRO A 20 14.14 -12.89 8.84
C PRO A 20 12.88 -13.06 7.99
N LEU A 21 12.68 -14.26 7.46
CA LEU A 21 11.54 -14.64 6.64
C LEU A 21 11.06 -16.05 7.01
N ALA A 22 9.75 -16.23 7.08
CA ALA A 22 9.13 -17.56 7.07
C ALA A 22 8.54 -17.86 5.69
N VAL A 23 8.75 -19.08 5.19
CA VAL A 23 8.17 -19.55 3.93
C VAL A 23 7.57 -20.94 4.13
N PHE A 24 6.32 -21.11 3.72
CA PHE A 24 5.67 -22.40 3.53
C PHE A 24 5.71 -22.72 2.03
N LEU A 25 6.54 -23.69 1.63
CA LEU A 25 6.62 -24.12 0.22
C LEU A 25 5.35 -24.86 -0.23
N ASP A 26 4.70 -25.55 0.71
CA ASP A 26 3.41 -26.21 0.53
C ASP A 26 2.31 -25.33 1.16
N GLY A 27 2.26 -24.06 0.75
CA GLY A 27 1.38 -23.04 1.31
C GLY A 27 -0.11 -23.38 1.18
N ALA A 28 -0.48 -24.14 0.14
CA ALA A 28 -1.84 -24.66 -0.06
C ALA A 28 -2.32 -25.58 1.09
N ASP A 29 -1.40 -26.20 1.84
CA ASP A 29 -1.73 -27.02 3.01
C ASP A 29 -2.09 -26.18 4.25
N VAL A 30 -1.83 -24.87 4.21
CA VAL A 30 -2.27 -23.92 5.23
C VAL A 30 -3.55 -23.22 4.74
N PRO A 31 -4.71 -23.47 5.39
CA PRO A 31 -5.99 -22.86 4.99
C PRO A 31 -5.88 -21.33 4.93
N SER A 32 -6.51 -20.72 3.92
CA SER A 32 -6.45 -19.26 3.69
C SER A 32 -6.80 -18.45 4.94
N ASP A 33 -7.81 -18.91 5.68
CA ASP A 33 -8.37 -18.24 6.85
C ASP A 33 -7.46 -18.33 8.08
N ASP A 34 -6.46 -19.23 8.03
CA ASP A 34 -5.48 -19.40 9.09
C ASP A 34 -4.19 -18.63 8.84
N ARG A 35 -3.89 -18.25 7.59
CA ARG A 35 -2.59 -17.67 7.20
C ARG A 35 -2.23 -16.39 7.95
N GLN A 36 -3.20 -15.50 8.17
CA GLN A 36 -2.97 -14.28 8.95
C GLN A 36 -2.61 -14.60 10.41
N ARG A 37 -3.29 -15.57 11.01
CA ARG A 37 -3.00 -16.03 12.38
C ARG A 37 -1.64 -16.72 12.47
N VAL A 38 -1.27 -17.51 11.46
CA VAL A 38 0.05 -18.14 11.37
C VAL A 38 1.15 -17.09 11.24
N ALA A 39 0.97 -16.07 10.40
CA ALA A 39 1.92 -14.97 10.29
C ALA A 39 2.07 -14.19 11.61
N ALA A 40 0.95 -13.94 12.31
CA ALA A 40 0.94 -13.30 13.62
C ALA A 40 1.65 -14.14 14.71
N ASP A 41 1.42 -15.46 14.71
CA ASP A 41 2.05 -16.40 15.63
C ASP A 41 3.57 -16.52 15.42
N LEU A 42 4.01 -16.52 14.16
CA LEU A 42 5.42 -16.54 13.81
C LEU A 42 6.14 -15.24 14.19
N GLY A 43 5.43 -14.11 14.16
CA GLY A 43 5.93 -12.81 14.64
C GLY A 43 7.14 -12.28 13.88
N LEU A 44 7.40 -12.78 12.66
CA LEU A 44 8.45 -12.28 11.78
C LEU A 44 7.97 -11.09 10.96
N SER A 45 8.90 -10.39 10.30
CA SER A 45 8.61 -9.29 9.39
C SER A 45 7.55 -9.71 8.35
N GLU A 46 7.76 -10.87 7.70
CA GLU A 46 6.83 -11.44 6.74
C GLU A 46 6.83 -12.97 6.77
N THR A 47 5.69 -13.54 6.38
CA THR A 47 5.44 -14.95 6.13
C THR A 47 4.90 -15.14 4.72
N VAL A 48 5.48 -16.07 3.96
CA VAL A 48 5.08 -16.39 2.59
C VAL A 48 4.45 -17.76 2.52
N PHE A 49 3.33 -17.88 1.81
CA PHE A 49 2.68 -19.15 1.47
C PHE A 49 2.75 -19.33 -0.03
N VAL A 50 3.51 -20.33 -0.51
CA VAL A 50 3.58 -20.67 -1.93
C VAL A 50 2.41 -21.59 -2.27
N ASP A 51 1.45 -21.08 -3.04
CA ASP A 51 0.22 -21.79 -3.39
C ASP A 51 0.39 -22.72 -4.59
N ASP A 52 1.26 -22.34 -5.53
CA ASP A 52 1.57 -23.13 -6.73
C ASP A 52 3.03 -22.90 -7.11
N VAL A 53 3.87 -23.90 -6.88
CA VAL A 53 5.31 -23.83 -7.18
C VAL A 53 5.56 -23.68 -8.69
N PRO A 54 5.03 -24.54 -9.59
CA PRO A 54 5.24 -24.39 -11.03
C PRO A 54 4.83 -23.02 -11.61
N LEU A 55 3.72 -22.44 -11.13
CA LEU A 55 3.23 -21.13 -11.59
C LEU A 55 3.87 -19.95 -10.83
N GLY A 56 4.52 -20.21 -9.70
CA GLY A 56 5.08 -19.22 -8.80
C GLY A 56 4.03 -18.41 -8.03
N HIS A 57 2.81 -18.93 -7.87
CA HIS A 57 1.76 -18.24 -7.10
C HIS A 57 2.07 -18.29 -5.62
N LEU A 58 1.99 -17.14 -4.96
CA LEU A 58 2.24 -17.02 -3.52
C LEU A 58 1.44 -15.88 -2.90
N ARG A 59 1.31 -15.93 -1.59
CA ARG A 59 0.71 -14.89 -0.75
C ARG A 59 1.70 -14.47 0.32
N ILE A 60 1.70 -13.19 0.68
CA ILE A 60 2.68 -12.59 1.60
C ILE A 60 1.90 -11.94 2.74
N PHE A 61 2.28 -12.22 3.99
CA PHE A 61 1.60 -11.68 5.17
C PHE A 61 2.61 -11.06 6.11
N THR A 62 2.31 -9.89 6.65
CA THR A 62 2.87 -9.44 7.93
C THR A 62 2.04 -10.04 9.07
N PRO A 63 2.45 -9.85 10.34
CA PRO A 63 1.61 -10.22 11.48
C PRO A 63 0.22 -9.55 11.49
N ALA A 64 0.08 -8.39 10.85
CA ALA A 64 -1.14 -7.59 10.89
C ALA A 64 -2.01 -7.68 9.63
N THR A 65 -1.42 -7.92 8.45
CA THR A 65 -2.19 -7.87 7.18
C THR A 65 -1.51 -8.65 6.05
N GLU A 66 -2.29 -8.98 5.02
CA GLU A 66 -1.78 -9.49 3.74
C GLU A 66 -1.18 -8.35 2.89
N LEU A 67 -0.02 -8.60 2.29
CA LEU A 67 0.65 -7.68 1.37
C LEU A 67 0.47 -8.14 -0.07
N ALA A 68 0.14 -7.19 -0.95
CA ALA A 68 0.11 -7.46 -2.39
C ALA A 68 1.51 -7.70 -2.98
N PHE A 69 2.56 -7.15 -2.37
CA PHE A 69 3.96 -7.28 -2.79
C PHE A 69 4.91 -6.99 -1.63
N ALA A 70 6.05 -7.67 -1.59
CA ALA A 70 7.19 -7.32 -0.76
C ALA A 70 8.49 -7.80 -1.42
N GLY A 71 9.55 -7.00 -1.38
CA GLY A 71 10.79 -7.28 -2.11
C GLY A 71 11.58 -8.46 -1.55
N HIS A 72 12.03 -8.37 -0.28
CA HIS A 72 12.87 -9.40 0.32
C HIS A 72 12.17 -10.77 0.47
N PRO A 73 10.84 -10.86 0.70
CA PRO A 73 10.13 -12.13 0.70
C PRO A 73 10.23 -12.86 -0.64
N LEU A 74 10.19 -12.13 -1.77
CA LEU A 74 10.35 -12.72 -3.10
C LEU A 74 11.78 -13.19 -3.36
N VAL A 75 12.79 -12.45 -2.89
CA VAL A 75 14.21 -12.87 -2.97
C VAL A 75 14.43 -14.16 -2.18
N GLY A 76 13.97 -14.21 -0.92
CA GLY A 76 14.09 -15.40 -0.07
C GLY A 76 13.35 -16.60 -0.64
N THR A 77 12.12 -16.40 -1.12
CA THR A 77 11.30 -17.47 -1.72
C THR A 77 11.92 -18.02 -3.01
N ALA A 78 12.43 -17.16 -3.89
CA ALA A 78 13.10 -17.60 -5.11
C ALA A 78 14.34 -18.46 -4.81
N TRP A 79 15.15 -18.05 -3.84
CA TRP A 79 16.31 -18.82 -3.37
C TRP A 79 15.88 -20.19 -2.83
N LEU A 80 14.85 -20.21 -1.97
CA LEU A 80 14.38 -21.44 -1.34
C LEU A 80 13.81 -22.43 -2.37
N LEU A 81 13.03 -21.95 -3.33
CA LEU A 81 12.49 -22.77 -4.42
C LEU A 81 13.60 -23.40 -5.28
N ALA A 82 14.61 -22.61 -5.65
CA ALA A 82 15.75 -23.13 -6.42
C ALA A 82 16.55 -24.20 -5.66
N ARG A 83 16.55 -24.14 -4.33
CA ARG A 83 17.27 -25.08 -3.46
C ARG A 83 16.47 -26.37 -3.17
N GLU A 84 15.23 -26.23 -2.74
CA GLU A 84 14.42 -27.34 -2.18
C GLU A 84 13.45 -27.94 -3.21
N ARG A 85 13.27 -27.28 -4.36
CA ARG A 85 12.34 -27.68 -5.43
C ARG A 85 13.00 -27.46 -6.81
N ALA A 86 12.47 -26.55 -7.61
CA ALA A 86 12.99 -26.14 -8.90
C ALA A 86 13.03 -24.62 -8.98
N ALA A 87 14.05 -24.09 -9.64
CA ALA A 87 14.13 -22.66 -9.92
C ALA A 87 12.98 -22.24 -10.83
N VAL A 88 12.30 -21.16 -10.47
CA VAL A 88 11.23 -20.54 -11.26
C VAL A 88 11.72 -19.21 -11.80
N PRO A 89 11.38 -18.84 -13.04
CA PRO A 89 11.81 -17.55 -13.63
C PRO A 89 10.98 -16.36 -13.13
N THR A 90 9.81 -16.62 -12.53
CA THR A 90 8.84 -15.60 -12.15
C THR A 90 8.09 -16.04 -10.90
N LEU A 91 7.97 -15.14 -9.93
CA LEU A 91 7.03 -15.25 -8.82
C LEU A 91 5.82 -14.35 -9.06
N ARG A 92 4.67 -14.69 -8.50
CA ARG A 92 3.38 -14.04 -8.76
C ARG A 92 2.65 -13.81 -7.44
N PRO A 93 3.08 -12.80 -6.65
CA PRO A 93 2.26 -12.27 -5.57
C PRO A 93 0.98 -11.60 -6.12
N PRO A 94 0.03 -11.19 -5.27
CA PRO A 94 -1.22 -10.53 -5.71
C PRO A 94 -1.01 -9.29 -6.59
N ALA A 95 0.12 -8.59 -6.44
CA ALA A 95 0.53 -7.45 -7.27
C ALA A 95 0.84 -7.82 -8.75
N GLY A 96 1.04 -9.09 -9.06
CA GLY A 96 1.33 -9.59 -10.39
C GLY A 96 2.73 -10.19 -10.54
N ALA A 97 3.16 -10.38 -11.78
CA ALA A 97 4.38 -11.11 -12.12
C ALA A 97 5.67 -10.33 -11.79
N VAL A 98 6.56 -10.98 -11.04
CA VAL A 98 7.87 -10.47 -10.64
C VAL A 98 8.95 -11.42 -11.15
N PRO A 99 9.75 -11.03 -12.15
CA PRO A 99 10.87 -11.85 -12.61
C PRO A 99 11.88 -12.06 -11.49
N VAL A 100 12.36 -13.29 -11.35
CA VAL A 100 13.38 -13.66 -10.37
C VAL A 100 14.46 -14.52 -11.01
N ARG A 101 15.65 -14.50 -10.42
CA ARG A 101 16.75 -15.39 -10.80
C ARG A 101 17.57 -15.77 -9.59
N VAL A 102 18.22 -16.93 -9.67
CA VAL A 102 19.14 -17.43 -8.66
C VAL A 102 20.46 -17.75 -9.34
N GLU A 103 21.56 -17.26 -8.78
CA GLU A 103 22.91 -17.40 -9.32
C GLU A 103 23.91 -17.43 -8.16
N ASP A 104 24.83 -18.40 -8.15
CA ASP A 104 25.94 -18.49 -7.19
C ASP A 104 25.54 -18.33 -5.71
N GLY A 105 24.42 -18.98 -5.32
CA GLY A 105 23.91 -18.93 -3.94
C GLY A 105 23.26 -17.60 -3.55
N ARG A 106 22.97 -16.73 -4.54
CA ARG A 106 22.29 -15.45 -4.40
C ARG A 106 20.97 -15.50 -5.16
N ALA A 107 19.99 -14.72 -4.71
CA ALA A 107 18.73 -14.56 -5.41
C ALA A 107 18.45 -13.09 -5.68
N TYR A 108 17.72 -12.84 -6.76
CA TYR A 108 17.40 -11.51 -7.25
C TYR A 108 15.95 -11.46 -7.73
N ALA A 109 15.30 -10.33 -7.50
CA ALA A 109 13.98 -9.99 -8.00
C ALA A 109 14.06 -8.67 -8.80
N ILE A 110 13.22 -8.52 -9.83
CA ILE A 110 13.17 -7.31 -10.65
C ILE A 110 11.87 -6.56 -10.39
N GLY A 111 11.98 -5.31 -9.95
CA GLY A 111 10.85 -4.44 -9.67
C GLY A 111 10.99 -3.04 -10.23
N ARG A 112 9.92 -2.24 -10.13
CA ARG A 112 9.95 -0.81 -10.46
C ARG A 112 10.21 0.00 -9.19
N PRO A 113 11.01 1.09 -9.25
CA PRO A 113 11.17 2.00 -8.12
C PRO A 113 9.85 2.50 -7.57
N GLY A 114 8.89 2.82 -8.45
CA GLY A 114 7.55 3.28 -8.09
C GLY A 114 6.72 2.33 -7.21
N TRP A 115 7.13 1.07 -7.05
CA TRP A 115 6.45 0.11 -6.16
C TRP A 115 6.86 0.24 -4.70
N ALA A 116 8.03 0.83 -4.44
CA ALA A 116 8.48 1.10 -3.08
C ALA A 116 7.83 2.39 -2.55
N PRO A 117 7.63 2.54 -1.23
CA PRO A 117 7.30 3.83 -0.64
C PRO A 117 8.28 4.94 -1.04
N ASP A 118 7.86 6.20 -0.89
CA ASP A 118 8.76 7.33 -1.06
C ASP A 118 9.57 7.52 0.23
N PHE A 119 10.89 7.36 0.13
CA PHE A 119 11.81 7.50 1.26
C PHE A 119 12.46 8.87 1.20
N ALA A 120 12.57 9.54 2.35
CA ALA A 120 13.59 10.56 2.48
C ALA A 120 14.97 9.90 2.32
N HIS A 121 15.82 10.46 1.45
CA HIS A 121 17.18 9.98 1.23
C HIS A 121 18.16 11.03 1.75
N VAL A 122 18.86 10.72 2.84
CA VAL A 122 19.80 11.63 3.48
C VAL A 122 21.23 11.13 3.28
N GLU A 123 21.96 11.79 2.38
CA GLU A 123 23.40 11.54 2.20
C GLU A 123 24.19 12.23 3.32
N LEU A 124 24.97 11.47 4.08
CA LEU A 124 25.83 11.93 5.16
C LEU A 124 27.30 11.98 4.70
N ALA A 125 28.11 12.73 5.44
CA ALA A 125 29.50 13.02 5.06
C ALA A 125 30.41 11.77 5.08
N SER A 126 30.08 10.76 5.88
CA SER A 126 30.90 9.55 6.02
C SER A 126 30.09 8.36 6.53
N PRO A 127 30.57 7.12 6.32
CA PRO A 127 30.00 5.93 6.94
C PRO A 127 29.94 6.02 8.47
N ALA A 128 30.95 6.62 9.11
CA ALA A 128 30.97 6.84 10.55
C ALA A 128 29.81 7.74 11.01
N ALA A 129 29.46 8.79 10.25
CA ALA A 129 28.31 9.62 10.55
C ALA A 129 26.97 8.87 10.46
N VAL A 130 26.87 7.86 9.57
CA VAL A 130 25.71 6.96 9.52
C VAL A 130 25.67 6.08 10.78
N ASP A 131 26.80 5.53 11.19
CA ASP A 131 26.90 4.66 12.37
C ASP A 131 26.60 5.41 13.68
N GLU A 132 26.91 6.70 13.75
CA GLU A 132 26.67 7.56 14.92
C GLU A 132 25.19 8.00 15.10
N LEU A 133 24.30 7.72 14.14
CA LEU A 133 22.88 8.07 14.26
C LEU A 133 22.22 7.38 15.47
N THR A 134 21.42 8.12 16.22
CA THR A 134 20.62 7.60 17.34
C THR A 134 19.15 7.40 16.98
N GLY A 135 18.76 7.70 15.74
CA GLY A 135 17.40 7.61 15.22
C GLY A 135 17.27 8.28 13.85
N PRO A 136 16.04 8.52 13.37
CA PRO A 136 15.80 9.12 12.06
C PRO A 136 16.37 10.55 12.00
N PRO A 137 17.27 10.87 11.05
CA PRO A 137 17.76 12.23 10.88
C PRO A 137 16.61 13.15 10.44
N GLY A 138 16.64 14.40 10.89
CA GLY A 138 15.71 15.44 10.43
C GLY A 138 14.24 15.23 10.83
N GLY A 139 13.94 14.28 11.73
CA GLY A 139 12.57 14.00 12.18
C GLY A 139 11.68 13.35 11.12
N HIS A 140 12.27 12.77 10.07
CA HIS A 140 11.53 12.02 9.06
C HIS A 140 10.90 10.76 9.65
N ASP A 141 9.68 10.44 9.22
CA ASP A 141 8.92 9.26 9.63
C ASP A 141 9.16 8.03 8.72
N LEU A 142 9.85 8.23 7.59
CA LEU A 142 10.35 7.20 6.68
C LEU A 142 11.62 7.66 5.94
N VAL A 143 12.80 7.21 6.38
CA VAL A 143 14.09 7.73 5.89
C VAL A 143 15.17 6.67 5.78
N GLY A 144 15.95 6.74 4.69
CA GLY A 144 17.24 6.06 4.58
C GLY A 144 18.39 7.06 4.65
N ALA A 145 19.20 6.94 5.71
CA ALA A 145 20.41 7.71 5.88
C ALA A 145 21.60 6.90 5.37
N TRP A 146 22.43 7.47 4.51
CA TRP A 146 23.47 6.71 3.82
C TRP A 146 24.71 7.55 3.53
N ALA A 147 25.84 6.88 3.29
CA ALA A 147 27.08 7.52 2.85
C ALA A 147 27.84 6.56 1.93
N TRP A 148 28.65 7.13 1.03
CA TRP A 148 29.60 6.34 0.24
C TRP A 148 30.69 5.76 1.13
N GLU A 149 30.84 4.44 1.11
CA GLU A 149 32.07 3.77 1.59
C GLU A 149 33.14 3.79 0.49
N ASP A 150 32.71 3.51 -0.74
CA ASP A 150 33.55 3.58 -1.94
C ASP A 150 32.66 3.96 -3.12
N ARG A 151 32.78 5.21 -3.56
CA ARG A 151 31.99 5.72 -4.68
C ARG A 151 32.38 5.09 -6.01
N GLU A 152 33.63 4.71 -6.22
CA GLU A 152 34.02 4.10 -7.51
C GLU A 152 33.42 2.71 -7.64
N ARG A 153 33.49 1.92 -6.57
CA ARG A 153 32.96 0.54 -6.52
C ARG A 153 31.46 0.47 -6.25
N GLY A 154 30.82 1.59 -5.91
CA GLY A 154 29.38 1.62 -5.62
C GLY A 154 29.03 1.06 -4.24
N LEU A 155 29.95 1.10 -3.27
CA LEU A 155 29.73 0.61 -1.91
C LEU A 155 29.12 1.71 -1.05
N VAL A 156 28.02 1.38 -0.38
CA VAL A 156 27.22 2.31 0.41
C VAL A 156 27.03 1.75 1.82
N ARG A 157 27.24 2.57 2.83
CA ARG A 157 26.77 2.33 4.20
C ARG A 157 25.40 2.99 4.35
N ALA A 158 24.40 2.26 4.84
CA ALA A 158 23.06 2.81 5.08
C ALA A 158 22.42 2.33 6.39
N ARG A 159 21.53 3.14 6.96
CA ARG A 159 20.58 2.77 8.00
C ARG A 159 19.20 3.31 7.62
N VAL A 160 18.15 2.54 7.89
CA VAL A 160 16.79 2.87 7.45
C VAL A 160 15.86 2.88 8.65
N PHE A 161 15.14 3.98 8.81
CA PHE A 161 14.26 4.27 9.94
C PHE A 161 12.84 4.48 9.39
N PRO A 162 11.91 3.52 9.61
CA PRO A 162 10.51 3.65 9.26
C PRO A 162 9.56 3.81 10.48
N PRO A 163 9.68 4.86 11.32
CA PRO A 163 8.77 5.09 12.46
C PRO A 163 7.28 5.07 12.09
N ARG A 164 6.91 5.54 10.89
CA ARG A 164 5.53 5.50 10.36
C ARG A 164 4.96 4.08 10.32
N LEU A 165 5.83 3.07 10.22
CA LEU A 165 5.47 1.66 10.18
C LEU A 165 5.61 0.99 11.56
N GLY A 166 5.89 1.76 12.62
CA GLY A 166 6.12 1.25 13.97
C GLY A 166 7.46 0.54 14.13
N ILE A 167 8.39 0.73 13.19
CA ILE A 167 9.73 0.11 13.22
C ILE A 167 10.74 1.19 13.58
N GLU A 168 11.52 0.97 14.64
CA GLU A 168 12.56 1.91 15.06
C GLU A 168 13.69 1.98 14.02
N GLU A 169 14.22 0.82 13.61
CA GLU A 169 15.22 0.67 12.55
C GLU A 169 15.05 -0.69 11.88
N ASP A 170 15.16 -0.73 10.56
CA ASP A 170 15.09 -1.98 9.78
C ASP A 170 16.49 -2.47 9.38
N GLU A 171 16.76 -3.74 9.64
CA GLU A 171 18.06 -4.38 9.39
C GLU A 171 18.40 -4.43 7.89
N ALA A 172 17.40 -4.69 7.03
CA ALA A 172 17.60 -4.69 5.58
C ALA A 172 16.31 -4.34 4.82
N THR A 173 16.32 -3.18 4.15
CA THR A 173 15.14 -2.60 3.49
C THR A 173 15.30 -2.59 1.98
N GLY A 174 14.82 -3.65 1.32
CA GLY A 174 14.87 -3.76 -0.15
C GLY A 174 14.17 -2.62 -0.87
N ALA A 175 13.07 -2.08 -0.31
CA ALA A 175 12.34 -0.95 -0.89
C ALA A 175 13.18 0.33 -0.95
N HIS A 176 13.91 0.65 0.13
CA HIS A 176 14.85 1.78 0.16
C HIS A 176 16.01 1.55 -0.83
N ALA A 177 16.58 0.34 -0.86
CA ALA A 177 17.68 0.00 -1.76
C ALA A 177 17.31 0.19 -3.24
N VAL A 178 16.09 -0.22 -3.63
CA VAL A 178 15.57 0.00 -4.98
C VAL A 178 15.45 1.50 -5.30
N ARG A 179 14.88 2.30 -4.40
CA ARG A 179 14.74 3.76 -4.57
C ARG A 179 16.10 4.46 -4.64
N LEU A 180 17.03 4.11 -3.76
CA LEU A 180 18.37 4.67 -3.72
C LEU A 180 19.16 4.33 -4.99
N CYS A 181 19.10 3.08 -5.46
CA CYS A 181 19.72 2.66 -6.71
C CYS A 181 19.17 3.45 -7.91
N ALA A 182 17.86 3.66 -7.96
CA ALA A 182 17.22 4.49 -8.99
C ALA A 182 17.66 5.95 -8.92
N LEU A 183 17.69 6.54 -7.71
CA LEU A 183 18.14 7.91 -7.47
C LEU A 183 19.59 8.13 -7.94
N LEU A 184 20.47 7.17 -7.64
CA LEU A 184 21.88 7.24 -7.99
C LEU A 184 22.17 6.87 -9.44
N GLY A 185 21.20 6.25 -10.13
CA GLY A 185 21.32 5.85 -11.54
C GLY A 185 22.41 4.81 -11.81
N ARG A 186 22.80 4.02 -10.80
CA ARG A 186 23.93 3.08 -10.89
C ARG A 186 23.78 1.86 -9.98
N ALA A 187 24.55 0.82 -10.29
CA ALA A 187 24.66 -0.33 -9.40
C ALA A 187 25.29 0.08 -8.06
N VAL A 188 24.73 -0.47 -6.98
CA VAL A 188 25.17 -0.25 -5.60
C VAL A 188 25.15 -1.56 -4.81
N THR A 189 26.11 -1.69 -3.91
CA THR A 189 26.13 -2.71 -2.85
C THR A 189 26.00 -1.98 -1.53
N ILE A 190 24.93 -2.25 -0.80
CA ILE A 190 24.53 -1.51 0.39
C ILE A 190 24.76 -2.38 1.62
N ARG A 191 25.64 -1.93 2.51
CA ARG A 191 25.78 -2.46 3.87
C ARG A 191 24.77 -1.76 4.78
N GLN A 192 23.67 -2.44 5.09
CA GLN A 192 22.58 -1.91 5.92
C GLN A 192 22.59 -2.50 7.33
N GLY A 193 22.10 -1.72 8.31
CA GLY A 193 21.82 -2.21 9.65
C GLY A 193 23.08 -2.67 10.39
N ALA A 194 22.98 -3.80 11.07
CA ALA A 194 24.07 -4.46 11.78
C ALA A 194 25.09 -5.12 10.83
N GLY A 195 24.71 -5.44 9.59
CA GLY A 195 25.67 -5.99 8.62
C GLY A 195 25.08 -6.58 7.35
N SER A 196 23.78 -6.44 7.12
CA SER A 196 23.12 -6.95 5.92
C SER A 196 23.69 -6.36 4.64
N VAL A 197 23.76 -7.18 3.58
CA VAL A 197 24.31 -6.76 2.28
C VAL A 197 23.24 -6.91 1.20
N ILE A 198 22.84 -5.77 0.65
CA ILE A 198 21.82 -5.66 -0.39
C ILE A 198 22.49 -5.22 -1.70
N GLU A 199 22.27 -5.98 -2.77
CA GLU A 199 22.76 -5.66 -4.11
C GLU A 199 21.60 -5.10 -4.94
N ALA A 200 21.79 -3.93 -5.53
CA ALA A 200 20.80 -3.31 -6.40
C ALA A 200 21.46 -2.78 -7.67
N ARG A 201 20.83 -2.99 -8.83
CA ARG A 201 21.29 -2.42 -10.09
C ARG A 201 20.15 -2.03 -11.03
N PRO A 202 20.31 -0.98 -11.84
CA PRO A 202 19.38 -0.70 -12.91
C PRO A 202 19.36 -1.85 -13.92
N VAL A 203 18.16 -2.25 -14.31
CA VAL A 203 17.91 -3.10 -15.46
C VAL A 203 17.00 -2.31 -16.41
N GLY A 204 17.09 -2.55 -17.71
CA GLY A 204 16.43 -1.71 -18.73
C GLY A 204 14.96 -1.34 -18.42
N ASP A 205 14.50 -0.24 -19.03
CA ASP A 205 13.13 0.29 -18.88
C ASP A 205 12.83 0.87 -17.49
N GLY A 206 13.84 1.42 -16.80
CA GLY A 206 13.67 2.08 -15.50
C GLY A 206 13.35 1.12 -14.35
N ARG A 207 13.62 -0.17 -14.51
CA ARG A 207 13.46 -1.20 -13.47
C ARG A 207 14.76 -1.36 -12.69
N ILE A 208 14.66 -1.91 -11.50
CA ILE A 208 15.79 -2.23 -10.64
C ILE A 208 15.74 -3.72 -10.32
N GLU A 209 16.87 -4.38 -10.48
CA GLU A 209 17.10 -5.70 -9.91
C GLU A 209 17.65 -5.52 -8.49
N ILE A 210 17.04 -6.21 -7.54
CA ILE A 210 17.35 -6.19 -6.11
C ILE A 210 17.60 -7.62 -5.65
N GLY A 211 18.67 -7.87 -4.89
CA GLY A 211 19.01 -9.21 -4.47
C GLY A 211 20.15 -9.27 -3.47
N GLY A 212 20.58 -10.49 -3.16
CA GLY A 212 21.68 -10.73 -2.25
C GLY A 212 21.77 -12.17 -1.79
N ARG A 213 22.56 -12.40 -0.75
CA ARG A 213 22.72 -13.72 -0.14
C ARG A 213 21.51 -14.07 0.71
N VAL A 214 21.21 -15.36 0.76
CA VAL A 214 20.19 -15.93 1.63
C VAL A 214 20.84 -17.03 2.44
N GLY A 215 20.57 -17.06 3.74
CA GLY A 215 21.26 -17.95 4.68
C GLY A 215 20.41 -18.29 5.90
N GLY A 216 21.00 -19.06 6.81
CA GLY A 216 20.35 -19.43 8.07
C GLY A 216 19.10 -20.29 7.90
N LEU A 217 19.04 -21.14 6.86
CA LEU A 217 17.90 -21.99 6.60
C LEU A 217 17.72 -23.02 7.72
N GLU A 218 16.58 -22.95 8.41
CA GLU A 218 16.08 -23.94 9.33
C GLU A 218 14.71 -24.42 8.82
N THR A 219 14.49 -25.73 8.79
CA THR A 219 13.19 -26.31 8.43
C THR A 219 12.64 -27.05 9.62
N ARG A 220 11.39 -26.77 9.98
CA ARG A 220 10.72 -27.47 11.08
C ARG A 220 9.23 -27.69 10.80
N PRO A 221 8.64 -28.77 11.32
CA PRO A 221 7.19 -28.95 11.31
C PRO A 221 6.52 -27.78 12.04
N TYR A 222 5.42 -27.28 11.49
CA TYR A 222 4.63 -26.23 12.10
C TYR A 222 3.24 -26.75 12.47
N THR A 223 2.83 -26.44 13.70
CA THR A 223 1.46 -26.66 14.17
C THR A 223 0.84 -25.30 14.41
N ALA A 224 -0.13 -24.92 13.59
CA ALA A 224 -0.85 -23.67 13.82
C ALA A 224 -1.52 -23.70 15.20
N PRO A 225 -1.45 -22.60 15.98
CA PRO A 225 -2.18 -22.53 17.24
C PRO A 225 -3.67 -22.72 16.98
N ALA A 226 -4.31 -23.50 17.88
CA ALA A 226 -5.74 -23.75 17.81
C ALA A 226 -6.50 -22.40 17.76
N PRO A 227 -7.54 -22.28 16.93
CA PRO A 227 -8.35 -21.07 16.90
C PRO A 227 -8.87 -20.80 18.32
N LYS A 228 -8.76 -19.55 18.79
CA LYS A 228 -9.35 -19.15 20.06
C LYS A 228 -10.86 -19.41 19.95
N SER A 229 -11.36 -20.43 20.67
CA SER A 229 -12.77 -20.77 20.64
C SER A 229 -13.61 -19.56 21.08
N PRO A 230 -14.68 -19.19 20.36
CA PRO A 230 -15.71 -18.36 20.97
C PRO A 230 -16.29 -19.10 22.18
N ARG A 231 -16.57 -18.38 23.27
CA ARG A 231 -17.12 -18.95 24.51
C ARG A 231 -18.34 -19.82 24.21
N ALA A 232 -18.35 -21.00 24.78
CA ALA A 232 -19.39 -22.00 24.65
C ALA A 232 -20.70 -21.54 25.32
N THR A 233 -21.53 -20.76 24.62
CA THR A 233 -22.93 -20.56 25.06
C THR A 233 -23.96 -20.57 23.93
N GLU A 234 -23.59 -20.47 22.64
CA GLU A 234 -24.59 -20.32 21.56
C GLU A 234 -24.55 -21.46 20.55
N ARG A 235 -24.55 -22.72 21.03
CA ARG A 235 -24.55 -23.92 20.17
C ARG A 235 -25.89 -24.68 20.15
N LYS A 236 -26.95 -24.11 20.70
CA LYS A 236 -28.30 -24.71 20.62
C LYS A 236 -29.31 -23.64 20.25
N GLU A 237 -30.12 -23.97 19.26
CA GLU A 237 -31.19 -23.17 18.63
C GLU A 237 -30.71 -22.26 17.49
N ILE A 238 -30.53 -22.85 16.29
CA ILE A 238 -31.21 -22.49 15.03
C ILE A 238 -30.89 -23.67 14.06
N GLU A 239 -31.63 -24.77 14.22
CA GLU A 239 -31.85 -25.75 13.15
C GLU A 239 -33.33 -25.59 12.74
N ALA A 240 -33.60 -24.72 11.77
CA ALA A 240 -34.74 -24.80 10.83
C ALA A 240 -34.76 -23.56 9.92
N SER A 241 -34.85 -23.80 8.62
CA SER A 241 -34.76 -22.85 7.49
C SER A 241 -33.33 -22.55 7.04
N ALA A 242 -32.97 -23.05 5.86
CA ALA A 242 -31.69 -22.75 5.22
C ALA A 242 -31.49 -21.21 5.18
N PRO A 243 -30.39 -20.69 5.75
CA PRO A 243 -30.22 -19.26 5.87
C PRO A 243 -30.09 -18.65 4.47
N LEU A 244 -30.96 -17.69 4.17
CA LEU A 244 -30.96 -16.97 2.89
C LEU A 244 -29.56 -16.40 2.67
N ARG A 245 -28.92 -16.79 1.56
CA ARG A 245 -27.57 -16.33 1.23
C ARG A 245 -27.55 -14.81 1.03
N ALA A 246 -26.52 -14.16 1.55
CA ALA A 246 -26.29 -12.75 1.30
C ALA A 246 -25.69 -12.57 -0.11
N SER A 247 -26.27 -11.65 -0.88
CA SER A 247 -25.66 -11.18 -2.12
C SER A 247 -24.50 -10.21 -1.84
N ASP A 248 -23.60 -10.02 -2.81
CA ASP A 248 -22.54 -9.01 -2.72
C ASP A 248 -23.12 -7.61 -2.44
N ALA A 249 -24.23 -7.27 -3.09
CA ALA A 249 -24.92 -5.99 -2.88
C ALA A 249 -25.47 -5.83 -1.45
N GLU A 250 -25.81 -6.91 -0.76
CA GLU A 250 -26.25 -6.86 0.65
C GLU A 250 -25.06 -6.75 1.60
N ARG A 251 -23.94 -7.43 1.30
CA ARG A 251 -22.68 -7.28 2.04
C ARG A 251 -22.16 -5.84 1.94
N GLU A 252 -22.14 -5.29 0.74
CA GLU A 252 -21.69 -3.92 0.49
C GLU A 252 -22.60 -2.89 1.18
N ARG A 253 -23.93 -3.05 1.14
CA ARG A 253 -24.86 -2.17 1.90
C ARG A 253 -24.64 -2.24 3.41
N ALA A 254 -24.38 -3.42 3.97
CA ALA A 254 -24.10 -3.56 5.39
C ALA A 254 -22.78 -2.87 5.77
N ILE A 255 -21.75 -3.01 4.92
CA ILE A 255 -20.46 -2.31 5.09
C ILE A 255 -20.64 -0.80 5.01
N GLU A 256 -21.46 -0.29 4.09
CA GLU A 256 -21.78 1.14 4.00
C GLU A 256 -22.52 1.64 5.25
N LEU A 257 -23.50 0.90 5.75
CA LEU A 257 -24.20 1.21 7.00
C LEU A 257 -23.23 1.32 8.19
N LEU A 258 -22.30 0.35 8.31
CA LEU A 258 -21.27 0.32 9.35
C LEU A 258 -20.35 1.54 9.26
N ARG A 259 -19.86 1.88 8.05
CA ARG A 259 -19.02 3.07 7.79
C ARG A 259 -19.74 4.38 8.10
N GLY A 260 -21.03 4.45 7.81
CA GLY A 260 -21.92 5.55 8.19
C GLY A 260 -22.02 5.71 9.71
N ALA A 261 -22.32 4.61 10.42
CA ALA A 261 -22.47 4.61 11.88
C ALA A 261 -21.18 4.98 12.63
N ALA A 262 -20.01 4.52 12.18
CA ALA A 262 -18.73 4.97 12.72
C ALA A 262 -18.49 6.46 12.48
N GLY A 263 -18.99 6.97 11.37
CA GLY A 263 -18.96 8.40 11.03
C GLY A 263 -19.74 9.30 11.95
N GLU A 264 -20.87 8.78 12.42
CA GLU A 264 -21.71 9.44 13.43
C GLU A 264 -21.16 9.24 14.85
N GLY A 265 -20.02 8.56 15.01
CA GLY A 265 -19.40 8.25 16.30
C GLY A 265 -20.10 7.14 17.09
N ARG A 266 -20.97 6.34 16.43
CA ARG A 266 -21.70 5.24 17.06
C ARG A 266 -20.90 3.94 17.13
N LEU A 267 -19.86 3.82 16.30
CA LEU A 267 -18.89 2.73 16.32
C LEU A 267 -17.49 3.31 16.48
N SER A 268 -16.66 2.64 17.28
CA SER A 268 -15.22 2.90 17.31
C SER A 268 -14.55 2.41 16.02
N LEU A 269 -13.34 2.87 15.70
CA LEU A 269 -12.63 2.45 14.49
C LEU A 269 -12.24 0.96 14.51
N GLU A 270 -11.92 0.43 15.69
CA GLU A 270 -11.64 -0.98 15.91
C GLU A 270 -12.90 -1.83 15.65
N GLU A 271 -14.03 -1.41 16.21
CA GLU A 271 -15.31 -2.10 16.06
C GLU A 271 -15.89 -1.96 14.65
N LEU A 272 -15.60 -0.86 13.96
CA LEU A 272 -15.87 -0.70 12.53
C LEU A 272 -15.07 -1.71 11.70
N SER A 273 -13.78 -1.84 11.97
CA SER A 273 -12.89 -2.76 11.25
C SER A 273 -13.38 -4.19 11.36
N ASP A 274 -13.64 -4.66 12.58
CA ASP A 274 -14.10 -6.02 12.86
C ASP A 274 -15.47 -6.31 12.20
N ARG A 275 -16.38 -5.33 12.24
CA ARG A 275 -17.72 -5.49 11.67
C ARG A 275 -17.73 -5.41 10.14
N ILE A 276 -16.85 -4.60 9.52
CA ILE A 276 -16.69 -4.59 8.06
C ILE A 276 -16.13 -5.92 7.57
N GLU A 277 -15.14 -6.48 8.28
CA GLU A 277 -14.57 -7.79 7.97
C GLU A 277 -15.63 -8.89 8.08
N ALA A 278 -16.43 -8.87 9.16
CA ALA A 278 -17.54 -9.80 9.34
C ALA A 278 -18.65 -9.63 8.29
N ALA A 279 -18.98 -8.40 7.88
CA ALA A 279 -19.96 -8.12 6.83
C ALA A 279 -19.47 -8.57 5.44
N ALA A 280 -18.18 -8.36 5.13
CA ALA A 280 -17.56 -8.80 3.87
C ALA A 280 -17.48 -10.34 3.76
N GLY A 281 -17.26 -11.02 4.89
CA GLY A 281 -17.25 -12.48 4.99
C GLY A 281 -18.64 -13.12 5.15
N ALA A 282 -19.71 -12.33 5.28
CA ALA A 282 -21.05 -12.86 5.53
C ALA A 282 -21.59 -13.61 4.31
N THR A 283 -21.84 -14.91 4.49
CA THR A 283 -22.44 -15.77 3.46
C THR A 283 -23.96 -15.78 3.51
N THR A 284 -24.56 -15.26 4.59
CA THR A 284 -26.01 -15.28 4.85
C THR A 284 -26.53 -13.92 5.31
N ARG A 285 -27.79 -13.62 5.00
CA ARG A 285 -28.45 -12.38 5.44
C ARG A 285 -28.51 -12.26 6.96
N ALA A 286 -28.68 -13.37 7.67
CA ALA A 286 -28.66 -13.40 9.13
C ALA A 286 -27.31 -12.92 9.70
N GLN A 287 -26.18 -13.26 9.06
CA GLN A 287 -24.85 -12.76 9.47
C GLN A 287 -24.72 -11.25 9.25
N LEU A 288 -25.32 -10.71 8.19
CA LEU A 288 -25.38 -9.26 7.95
C LEU A 288 -26.26 -8.55 8.98
N GLU A 289 -27.39 -9.15 9.38
CA GLU A 289 -28.26 -8.62 10.42
C GLU A 289 -27.58 -8.64 11.80
N VAL A 290 -26.73 -9.62 12.10
CA VAL A 290 -25.98 -9.66 13.37
C VAL A 290 -25.01 -8.48 13.49
N VAL A 291 -24.29 -8.13 12.42
CA VAL A 291 -23.30 -7.05 12.46
C VAL A 291 -23.91 -5.65 12.36
N THR A 292 -25.16 -5.54 11.88
CA THR A 292 -25.88 -4.26 11.69
C THR A 292 -27.08 -4.05 12.60
N GLY A 293 -27.51 -5.05 13.38
CA GLY A 293 -28.80 -5.06 14.06
C GLY A 293 -28.94 -4.09 15.24
N ASP A 294 -27.83 -3.59 15.77
CA ASP A 294 -27.77 -2.56 16.81
C ASP A 294 -27.69 -1.13 16.23
N LEU A 295 -27.70 -0.98 14.90
CA LEU A 295 -27.63 0.29 14.19
C LEU A 295 -28.99 0.71 13.63
N PRO A 296 -29.33 2.01 13.61
CA PRO A 296 -30.56 2.48 13.00
C PRO A 296 -30.57 2.12 11.51
N ALA A 297 -31.67 1.53 11.05
CA ALA A 297 -31.83 1.19 9.64
C ALA A 297 -31.66 2.46 8.77
N ALA A 298 -30.76 2.39 7.80
CA ALA A 298 -30.62 3.44 6.79
C ALA A 298 -31.98 3.66 6.13
N THR A 299 -32.58 4.80 6.41
CA THR A 299 -33.84 5.17 5.76
C THR A 299 -33.49 5.68 4.36
N THR A 300 -34.05 4.99 3.36
CA THR A 300 -34.16 5.33 1.91
C THR A 300 -32.84 5.39 1.14
N GLY A 301 -32.67 4.75 -0.02
CA GLY A 301 -33.63 4.36 -1.05
C GLY A 301 -33.16 4.96 -2.38
N GLY A 302 -32.77 4.13 -3.33
CA GLY A 302 -32.39 4.56 -4.68
C GLY A 302 -31.77 3.41 -5.48
N GLU A 303 -32.43 3.04 -6.57
CA GLU A 303 -32.10 1.92 -7.46
C GLU A 303 -30.66 1.96 -7.98
N ILE A 304 -30.09 0.76 -8.20
CA ILE A 304 -28.75 0.53 -8.76
C ILE A 304 -28.73 1.03 -10.21
N VAL A 305 -28.09 2.18 -10.43
CA VAL A 305 -27.60 2.60 -11.76
C VAL A 305 -26.07 2.58 -11.70
N ALA A 306 -25.44 1.81 -12.61
CA ALA A 306 -24.03 1.44 -12.57
C ALA A 306 -23.09 2.66 -12.52
N ALA A 307 -22.32 2.79 -11.43
CA ALA A 307 -21.24 3.78 -11.31
C ALA A 307 -20.00 3.33 -12.11
N THR A 308 -19.31 4.28 -12.76
CA THR A 308 -18.07 3.99 -13.50
C THR A 308 -16.92 3.77 -12.51
N ARG A 309 -16.30 2.58 -12.56
CA ARG A 309 -15.23 2.17 -11.63
C ARG A 309 -13.84 2.26 -12.27
N ASN A 310 -12.92 2.91 -11.57
CA ASN A 310 -11.51 3.07 -11.96
C ASN A 310 -10.62 2.65 -10.79
N SER A 311 -9.68 1.74 -11.01
CA SER A 311 -8.81 1.24 -9.93
C SER A 311 -7.39 0.98 -10.41
N ALA A 312 -6.42 1.33 -9.57
CA ALA A 312 -5.00 0.97 -9.73
C ALA A 312 -4.50 0.31 -8.44
N VAL A 313 -3.44 -0.50 -8.53
CA VAL A 313 -2.78 -1.07 -7.34
C VAL A 313 -1.43 -0.40 -7.12
N PHE A 314 -0.71 -0.10 -8.22
CA PHE A 314 0.52 0.68 -8.23
C PHE A 314 0.45 1.73 -9.33
N GLY A 315 0.51 3.00 -8.96
CA GLY A 315 0.52 4.15 -9.87
C GLY A 315 -0.65 5.10 -9.67
N ASP A 316 -0.47 6.33 -10.15
CA ASP A 316 -1.43 7.40 -9.98
C ASP A 316 -2.62 7.23 -10.94
N LEU A 317 -3.84 7.39 -10.41
CA LEU A 317 -5.04 7.54 -11.21
C LEU A 317 -5.22 9.02 -11.54
N ARG A 318 -4.83 9.42 -12.76
CA ARG A 318 -4.97 10.80 -13.23
C ARG A 318 -6.01 10.92 -14.33
N ARG A 319 -6.94 11.88 -14.20
CA ARG A 319 -7.92 12.22 -15.23
C ARG A 319 -7.97 13.72 -15.46
N SER A 320 -7.81 14.17 -16.70
CA SER A 320 -7.82 15.59 -17.08
C SER A 320 -8.36 15.82 -18.50
N GLY A 321 -8.62 17.09 -18.84
CA GLY A 321 -9.12 17.53 -20.15
C GLY A 321 -10.65 17.54 -20.27
N GLY A 322 -11.15 17.61 -21.50
CA GLY A 322 -12.58 17.62 -21.82
C GLY A 322 -13.23 16.23 -21.72
N TRP A 323 -13.52 15.77 -20.50
CA TRP A 323 -14.22 14.50 -20.26
C TRP A 323 -15.56 14.71 -19.57
N MET A 324 -16.47 13.75 -19.75
CA MET A 324 -17.77 13.77 -19.08
C MET A 324 -17.67 13.09 -17.72
N VAL A 325 -17.97 13.84 -16.66
CA VAL A 325 -18.01 13.37 -15.28
C VAL A 325 -19.36 12.69 -15.09
N PRO A 326 -19.41 11.36 -14.89
CA PRO A 326 -20.68 10.67 -14.69
C PRO A 326 -21.29 11.07 -13.35
N ALA A 327 -22.61 10.88 -13.22
CA ALA A 327 -23.37 11.17 -12.00
C ALA A 327 -22.76 10.50 -10.76
N ARG A 328 -22.18 9.30 -10.93
CA ARG A 328 -21.41 8.58 -9.90
C ARG A 328 -20.14 7.96 -10.50
N SER A 329 -19.00 8.17 -9.86
CA SER A 329 -17.74 7.50 -10.20
C SER A 329 -16.93 7.10 -8.97
N ARG A 330 -16.17 6.02 -9.12
CA ARG A 330 -15.31 5.48 -8.06
C ARG A 330 -13.86 5.32 -8.52
N TRP A 331 -12.93 5.74 -7.66
CA TRP A 331 -11.50 5.86 -7.94
C TRP A 331 -10.66 5.36 -6.77
N ASP A 332 -10.10 4.15 -6.87
CA ASP A 332 -9.34 3.54 -5.77
C ASP A 332 -7.89 3.21 -6.17
N THR A 333 -6.93 3.52 -5.31
CA THR A 333 -5.56 3.02 -5.42
C THR A 333 -4.99 2.50 -4.09
N VAL A 334 -3.97 1.66 -4.14
CA VAL A 334 -3.28 1.15 -2.94
C VAL A 334 -1.97 1.91 -2.73
N PHE A 335 -1.18 2.08 -3.81
CA PHE A 335 0.05 2.86 -3.81
C PHE A 335 0.06 3.84 -5.00
N GLY A 336 -0.23 5.11 -4.73
CA GLY A 336 -0.27 6.18 -5.73
C GLY A 336 -1.35 7.23 -5.45
N ASP A 337 -1.35 8.30 -6.24
CA ASP A 337 -2.28 9.41 -6.05
C ASP A 337 -3.55 9.26 -6.90
N VAL A 338 -4.68 9.77 -6.42
CA VAL A 338 -5.89 9.98 -7.23
C VAL A 338 -5.99 11.46 -7.56
N VAL A 339 -5.73 11.85 -8.81
CA VAL A 339 -5.78 13.25 -9.26
C VAL A 339 -6.85 13.43 -10.33
N LEU A 340 -7.95 14.11 -9.96
CA LEU A 340 -9.08 14.36 -10.85
C LEU A 340 -9.18 15.85 -11.17
N ASP A 341 -9.03 16.17 -12.45
CA ASP A 341 -9.12 17.53 -12.96
C ASP A 341 -10.45 17.75 -13.70
N LEU A 342 -11.32 18.51 -13.05
CA LEU A 342 -12.66 18.85 -13.48
C LEU A 342 -12.72 20.22 -14.19
N ARG A 343 -11.59 20.94 -14.34
CA ARG A 343 -11.59 22.31 -14.86
C ARG A 343 -12.05 22.43 -16.32
N GLU A 344 -11.75 21.41 -17.11
CA GLU A 344 -12.18 21.29 -18.51
C GLU A 344 -13.29 20.24 -18.69
N ALA A 345 -13.70 19.59 -17.60
CA ALA A 345 -14.68 18.51 -17.62
C ALA A 345 -16.12 19.05 -17.68
N GLN A 346 -17.01 18.26 -18.29
CA GLN A 346 -18.45 18.52 -18.31
C GLN A 346 -19.11 17.57 -17.32
N VAL A 347 -19.83 18.11 -16.35
CA VAL A 347 -20.65 17.28 -15.45
C VAL A 347 -21.86 16.74 -16.20
N SER A 348 -22.24 15.48 -15.96
CA SER A 348 -23.42 14.90 -16.60
C SER A 348 -24.73 15.39 -15.99
N GLU A 349 -24.70 15.84 -14.73
CA GLU A 349 -25.88 16.18 -13.91
C GLU A 349 -25.62 17.43 -13.06
N GLU A 350 -26.68 17.99 -12.45
CA GLU A 350 -26.58 19.13 -11.51
C GLU A 350 -25.82 18.77 -10.21
N GLU A 351 -25.80 17.49 -9.83
CA GLU A 351 -24.99 16.96 -8.73
C GLU A 351 -24.23 15.71 -9.21
N VAL A 352 -22.92 15.65 -8.94
CA VAL A 352 -22.07 14.49 -9.23
C VAL A 352 -21.34 14.02 -7.99
N GLU A 353 -21.29 12.70 -7.81
CA GLU A 353 -20.66 12.04 -6.69
C GLU A 353 -19.37 11.32 -7.13
N ILE A 354 -18.28 11.62 -6.44
CA ILE A 354 -16.96 11.03 -6.70
C ILE A 354 -16.49 10.36 -5.40
N GLU A 355 -16.47 9.03 -5.40
CA GLU A 355 -15.85 8.25 -4.34
C GLU A 355 -14.36 8.02 -4.67
N ALA A 356 -13.45 8.50 -3.83
CA ALA A 356 -12.01 8.35 -4.04
C ALA A 356 -11.30 7.79 -2.81
N GLY A 357 -10.47 6.77 -3.01
CA GLY A 357 -9.82 6.00 -1.95
C GLY A 357 -8.34 5.74 -2.20
N THR A 358 -7.48 5.97 -1.21
CA THR A 358 -6.10 5.46 -1.26
C THR A 358 -5.55 4.99 0.08
N VAL A 359 -4.80 3.88 0.05
CA VAL A 359 -4.06 3.40 1.22
C VAL A 359 -2.83 4.26 1.42
N PHE A 360 -1.96 4.38 0.41
CA PHE A 360 -0.74 5.21 0.41
C PHE A 360 -0.71 6.16 -0.79
N GLY A 361 -0.87 7.47 -0.55
CA GLY A 361 -0.90 8.53 -1.59
C GLY A 361 -1.98 9.57 -1.31
N ASP A 362 -2.08 10.59 -2.17
CA ASP A 362 -3.00 11.72 -1.99
C ASP A 362 -4.25 11.60 -2.87
N VAL A 363 -5.36 12.19 -2.43
CA VAL A 363 -6.55 12.44 -3.26
C VAL A 363 -6.63 13.93 -3.57
N GLU A 364 -6.37 14.31 -4.82
CA GLU A 364 -6.47 15.70 -5.28
C GLU A 364 -7.62 15.90 -6.28
N LEU A 365 -8.50 16.83 -5.97
CA LEU A 365 -9.59 17.29 -6.84
C LEU A 365 -9.34 18.74 -7.27
N LEU A 366 -9.18 18.95 -8.58
CA LEU A 366 -9.06 20.28 -9.18
C LEU A 366 -10.40 20.68 -9.77
N VAL A 367 -10.99 21.76 -9.27
CA VAL A 367 -12.29 22.28 -9.74
C VAL A 367 -12.15 23.67 -10.35
N PRO A 368 -13.01 24.05 -11.32
CA PRO A 368 -13.08 25.41 -11.82
C PRO A 368 -13.69 26.36 -10.77
N GLU A 369 -13.41 27.67 -10.89
CA GLU A 369 -13.92 28.68 -9.97
C GLU A 369 -15.46 28.75 -9.98
N GLY A 370 -16.09 28.72 -8.80
CA GLY A 370 -17.53 28.86 -8.63
C GLY A 370 -18.33 27.55 -8.64
N ILE A 371 -17.67 26.39 -8.73
CA ILE A 371 -18.28 25.08 -8.44
C ILE A 371 -18.31 24.85 -6.92
N ALA A 372 -19.46 24.42 -6.41
CA ALA A 372 -19.59 23.99 -5.03
C ALA A 372 -18.98 22.59 -4.88
N VAL A 373 -18.01 22.44 -3.98
CA VAL A 373 -17.49 21.13 -3.58
C VAL A 373 -17.87 20.87 -2.13
N GLU A 374 -18.59 19.77 -1.90
CA GLU A 374 -18.79 19.24 -0.56
C GLU A 374 -17.82 18.08 -0.34
N ILE A 375 -16.95 18.21 0.66
CA ILE A 375 -16.02 17.17 1.06
C ILE A 375 -16.66 16.36 2.18
N ARG A 376 -16.98 15.09 1.91
CA ARG A 376 -17.44 14.09 2.87
C ARG A 376 -16.41 12.96 3.02
N THR A 377 -15.14 13.29 2.89
CA THR A 377 -14.05 12.33 3.01
C THR A 377 -13.55 12.23 4.45
N ARG A 378 -12.81 11.17 4.76
CA ARG A 378 -12.05 11.04 6.00
C ARG A 378 -10.60 10.71 5.69
N THR A 379 -9.68 11.30 6.45
CA THR A 379 -8.26 10.92 6.47
C THR A 379 -7.91 10.39 7.85
N VAL A 380 -7.08 9.34 7.91
CA VAL A 380 -6.57 8.78 9.18
C VAL A 380 -5.22 9.41 9.55
N PHE A 381 -4.26 9.39 8.61
CA PHE A 381 -2.94 10.01 8.75
C PHE A 381 -2.67 10.95 7.56
N GLY A 382 -3.05 12.22 7.73
CA GLY A 382 -2.94 13.30 6.74
C GLY A 382 -3.88 14.46 7.05
N ASP A 383 -3.90 15.49 6.20
CA ASP A 383 -4.78 16.66 6.30
C ASP A 383 -5.89 16.63 5.23
N ILE A 384 -7.04 17.23 5.56
CA ILE A 384 -8.05 17.62 4.56
C ILE A 384 -7.89 19.12 4.28
N ARG A 385 -7.54 19.48 3.04
CA ARG A 385 -7.32 20.86 2.60
C ARG A 385 -8.37 21.27 1.58
N HIS A 386 -9.04 22.40 1.81
CA HIS A 386 -10.07 22.92 0.92
C HIS A 386 -9.74 24.37 0.51
N ASP A 387 -9.13 24.51 -0.66
CA ASP A 387 -8.74 25.78 -1.26
C ASP A 387 -9.64 26.14 -2.48
N ALA A 388 -10.91 25.71 -2.48
CA ALA A 388 -11.90 26.11 -3.47
C ALA A 388 -12.76 27.26 -2.91
N GLY A 389 -12.87 28.36 -3.65
CA GLY A 389 -13.58 29.56 -3.18
C GLY A 389 -15.03 29.28 -2.77
N GLU A 390 -15.41 29.75 -1.57
CA GLU A 390 -16.65 29.39 -0.85
C GLU A 390 -17.97 29.83 -1.52
N VAL A 391 -17.93 30.61 -2.60
CA VAL A 391 -19.15 31.18 -3.22
C VAL A 391 -19.51 30.41 -4.49
N ALA A 392 -20.43 29.45 -4.35
CA ALA A 392 -21.07 28.77 -5.46
C ALA A 392 -21.88 29.76 -6.30
N ARG A 393 -21.76 29.69 -7.64
CA ARG A 393 -22.62 30.49 -8.53
C ARG A 393 -24.02 29.85 -8.57
N PRO A 394 -25.11 30.63 -8.57
CA PRO A 394 -26.45 30.09 -8.77
C PRO A 394 -26.52 29.26 -10.06
N GLY A 395 -26.93 27.99 -9.95
CA GLY A 395 -26.97 27.05 -11.08
C GLY A 395 -25.64 26.39 -11.46
N SER A 396 -24.57 26.55 -10.66
CA SER A 396 -23.36 25.74 -10.85
C SER A 396 -23.56 24.33 -10.33
N PRO A 397 -22.99 23.32 -11.01
CA PRO A 397 -23.11 21.95 -10.57
C PRO A 397 -22.34 21.73 -9.28
N ARG A 398 -22.86 20.80 -8.48
CA ARG A 398 -22.36 20.46 -7.17
C ARG A 398 -21.57 19.17 -7.24
N VAL A 399 -20.36 19.17 -6.69
CA VAL A 399 -19.48 18.01 -6.64
C VAL A 399 -19.41 17.53 -5.20
N VAL A 400 -19.79 16.28 -4.96
CA VAL A 400 -19.66 15.63 -3.65
C VAL A 400 -18.48 14.68 -3.71
N LEU A 401 -17.40 15.01 -3.00
CA LEU A 401 -16.22 14.15 -2.87
C LEU A 401 -16.40 13.29 -1.61
N THR A 402 -16.55 11.98 -1.80
CA THR A 402 -16.66 10.97 -0.73
C THR A 402 -15.44 10.05 -0.77
N GLY A 403 -15.27 9.21 0.25
CA GLY A 403 -14.18 8.23 0.31
C GLY A 403 -13.17 8.51 1.41
N TRP A 404 -11.93 8.05 1.23
CA TRP A 404 -10.99 7.89 2.35
C TRP A 404 -9.51 7.93 1.94
N THR A 405 -8.67 8.35 2.88
CA THR A 405 -7.22 8.12 2.83
C THR A 405 -6.73 7.52 4.15
N VAL A 406 -5.81 6.55 4.08
CA VAL A 406 -5.15 6.04 5.31
C VAL A 406 -3.84 6.79 5.54
N PHE A 407 -3.01 6.91 4.50
CA PHE A 407 -1.67 7.49 4.55
C PHE A 407 -1.49 8.52 3.41
N GLY A 408 -1.96 9.75 3.62
CA GLY A 408 -1.90 10.85 2.65
C GLY A 408 -3.04 11.87 2.80
N ASP A 409 -2.93 12.97 2.05
CA ASP A 409 -3.80 14.13 2.18
C ASP A 409 -5.00 14.07 1.22
N VAL A 410 -6.12 14.72 1.61
CA VAL A 410 -7.23 15.01 0.69
C VAL A 410 -7.23 16.50 0.38
N GLY A 411 -7.02 16.87 -0.88
CA GLY A 411 -6.93 18.25 -1.32
C GLY A 411 -7.96 18.60 -2.38
N VAL A 412 -8.78 19.61 -2.13
CA VAL A 412 -9.61 20.25 -3.16
C VAL A 412 -9.06 21.63 -3.44
N ARG A 413 -8.73 21.94 -4.70
CA ARG A 413 -8.08 23.21 -5.06
C ARG A 413 -8.72 23.86 -6.27
N THR A 414 -8.98 25.17 -6.18
CA THR A 414 -9.18 26.05 -7.33
C THR A 414 -7.88 26.80 -7.59
N ARG A 415 -6.95 26.29 -8.40
CA ARG A 415 -5.65 26.97 -8.48
C ARG A 415 -5.73 28.27 -9.29
N ARG A 416 -5.24 29.39 -8.73
CA ARG A 416 -4.22 30.28 -9.35
C ARG A 416 -3.38 31.06 -8.32
N LEU A 417 -2.26 30.49 -7.86
CA LEU A 417 -1.18 31.23 -7.15
C LEU A 417 0.19 31.13 -7.86
N ARG A 418 0.66 29.93 -8.26
CA ARG A 418 1.88 29.81 -9.09
C ARG A 418 1.74 30.49 -10.45
N GLU A 419 0.56 30.40 -11.08
CA GLU A 419 0.28 31.06 -12.36
C GLU A 419 0.17 32.59 -12.23
N ARG A 420 -0.33 33.13 -11.10
CA ARG A 420 -0.32 34.59 -10.84
C ARG A 420 1.10 35.12 -10.61
N LEU A 421 1.97 34.31 -10.01
CA LEU A 421 3.39 34.65 -9.81
C LEU A 421 4.15 34.63 -11.14
N VAL A 422 3.94 33.58 -11.95
CA VAL A 422 4.52 33.46 -13.29
C VAL A 422 4.01 34.57 -14.21
N GLU A 423 2.71 34.87 -14.24
CA GLU A 423 2.14 35.95 -15.07
C GLU A 423 2.56 37.36 -14.60
N ARG A 424 2.71 37.60 -13.28
CA ARG A 424 3.27 38.87 -12.75
C ARG A 424 4.75 39.03 -13.10
N LEU A 425 5.54 37.96 -13.02
CA LEU A 425 6.95 37.96 -13.39
C LEU A 425 7.13 38.11 -14.92
N SER A 426 6.26 37.52 -15.73
CA SER A 426 6.24 37.68 -17.19
C SER A 426 5.81 39.09 -17.63
N ARG A 427 4.89 39.75 -16.92
CA ARG A 427 4.52 41.16 -17.18
C ARG A 427 5.56 42.16 -16.70
N ALA A 428 6.31 41.85 -15.64
CA ALA A 428 7.41 42.69 -15.14
C ALA A 428 8.67 42.65 -16.02
N GLY A 429 8.87 41.57 -16.80
CA GLY A 429 10.00 41.41 -17.73
C GLY A 429 9.83 42.04 -19.12
N GLY A 430 8.65 42.58 -19.44
CA GLY A 430 8.26 42.95 -20.82
C GLY A 430 8.46 44.41 -21.25
N ARG A 431 9.12 45.27 -20.47
CA ARG A 431 9.45 46.65 -20.91
C ARG A 431 10.90 47.02 -20.62
N ARG A 432 11.78 46.56 -21.51
CA ARG A 432 13.01 47.27 -21.89
C ARG A 432 13.13 47.20 -23.41
N GLU A 433 12.42 48.07 -24.10
CA GLU A 433 12.91 48.56 -25.39
C GLU A 433 13.98 49.61 -25.08
N LEU A 434 15.20 49.35 -25.57
CA LEU A 434 16.29 50.33 -25.60
C LEU A 434 15.91 51.44 -26.60
N PRO A 435 16.08 52.72 -26.26
CA PRO A 435 15.96 53.79 -27.25
C PRO A 435 17.11 53.68 -28.27
N LYS A 436 16.78 54.03 -29.52
CA LYS A 436 17.65 53.97 -30.71
C LYS A 436 19.01 54.63 -30.53
#